data_AF-A0A536KG10-F1
#
_entry.id   AF-A0A536KG10-F1
#
_cell.length_a   1.000
_cell.length_b   1.000
_cell.length_c   1.000
_cell.angle_alpha   90.00
_cell.angle_beta   90.00
_cell.angle_gamma   90.00
#
_symmetry.space_group_name_H-M   'P 1'
#
loop_
_entity.id
_entity.type
_entity.pdbx_description
1 polymer ?
#
loop_
_entity_poly.entity_id
_entity_poly.type
_entity_poly.pdbx_seq_one_letter_code
_entity_poly.pdbx_strand_id
1 'polypeptide(L)'
;MHVQTLAGDRRRRRTQSAAAALLLALLFSLFVIGRGPGTLVWLTGRPPSWLPFAGSGLSWLPYSEPRKAPAAAVVKQGASPLPAPAPTLLPTPDPQTPPAALPVVPAPTPVVPAPTPVPTRTATPAPEPTPRPVVQPTATPTPSPPSSYLFKDNFEQDAVGSTNVPNWNLDTGNWQIAQDGSHVLYTPDANWAVATVGSGGWTNIKVSATVKAASTTGHARLITRYSGGGDFYACGIDHGGFLTMWEVSGSNWTQMGDNVSWAFNPANFYSLSFTVIGSSLSCTVTDPSGALQPAGIQVSNADYTNGHAGVVGEGPGEFDNFVVTAA
;
A
#
# COMPACT_ATOMS: atom_id res chain seq x y z
N MET A 1 50.23 -5.27 51.17
CA MET A 1 48.82 -5.03 51.57
C MET A 1 48.30 -3.84 50.78
N HIS A 2 47.03 -3.89 50.35
CA HIS A 2 46.27 -2.88 49.56
C HIS A 2 46.19 -3.05 48.04
N VAL A 3 45.28 -3.94 47.60
CA VAL A 3 44.48 -3.76 46.37
C VAL A 3 43.09 -4.41 46.58
N GLN A 4 42.12 -3.69 47.14
CA GLN A 4 40.70 -4.03 47.04
C GLN A 4 39.83 -2.78 47.31
N THR A 5 39.50 -1.96 46.30
CA THR A 5 38.46 -0.91 46.43
C THR A 5 37.93 -0.34 45.09
N LEU A 6 37.93 -1.08 43.97
CA LEU A 6 37.41 -0.55 42.68
C LEU A 6 36.19 -1.28 42.10
N ALA A 7 35.76 -2.41 42.68
CA ALA A 7 34.62 -3.18 42.15
C ALA A 7 33.24 -2.69 42.62
N GLY A 8 33.17 -1.91 43.71
CA GLY A 8 31.90 -1.45 44.31
C GLY A 8 31.20 -0.32 43.54
N ASP A 9 31.96 0.50 42.81
CA ASP A 9 31.46 1.77 42.28
C ASP A 9 30.69 1.63 40.95
N ARG A 10 31.00 0.58 40.16
CA ARG A 10 30.29 0.31 38.90
C ARG A 10 28.88 -0.25 39.11
N ARG A 11 28.63 -0.99 40.21
CA ARG A 11 27.28 -1.49 40.52
C ARG A 11 26.35 -0.38 40.97
N ARG A 12 26.84 0.60 41.75
CA ARG A 12 26.04 1.75 42.20
C ARG A 12 25.60 2.66 41.04
N ARG A 13 26.43 2.85 40.02
CA ARG A 13 26.06 3.66 38.85
C ARG A 13 24.99 3.01 37.97
N ARG A 14 24.94 1.68 37.90
CA ARG A 14 23.92 0.94 37.12
C ARG A 14 22.55 0.94 37.80
N THR A 15 22.50 0.87 39.13
CA THR A 15 21.22 0.93 39.86
C THR A 15 20.62 2.33 39.86
N GLN A 16 21.45 3.38 39.91
CA GLN A 16 20.98 4.77 39.82
C GLN A 16 20.38 5.12 38.45
N SER A 17 20.94 4.59 37.36
CA SER A 17 20.43 4.86 36.00
C SER A 17 19.12 4.10 35.71
N ALA A 18 18.96 2.87 36.22
CA ALA A 18 17.71 2.14 36.13
C ALA A 18 16.57 2.83 36.92
N ALA A 19 16.85 3.34 38.12
CA ALA A 19 15.87 4.07 38.93
C ALA A 19 15.44 5.39 38.25
N ALA A 20 16.37 6.14 37.65
CA ALA A 20 16.07 7.37 36.93
C ALA A 20 15.20 7.12 35.68
N ALA A 21 15.52 6.08 34.90
CA ALA A 21 14.74 5.71 33.71
C ALA A 21 13.30 5.30 34.07
N LEU A 22 13.13 4.54 35.14
CA LEU A 22 11.82 4.09 35.59
C LEU A 22 10.96 5.27 36.10
N LEU A 23 11.57 6.24 36.77
CA LEU A 23 10.90 7.45 37.25
C LEU A 23 10.48 8.36 36.07
N LEU A 24 11.32 8.47 35.03
CA LEU A 24 11.00 9.23 33.82
C LEU A 24 9.86 8.60 33.01
N ALA A 25 9.86 7.26 32.89
CA ALA A 25 8.78 6.52 32.23
C ALA A 25 7.45 6.67 32.99
N LEU A 26 7.47 6.67 34.32
CA LEU A 26 6.28 6.87 35.15
C LEU A 26 5.71 8.30 35.01
N LEU A 27 6.57 9.32 34.96
CA LEU A 27 6.15 10.71 34.71
C LEU A 27 5.57 10.88 33.30
N PHE A 28 6.16 10.25 32.29
CA PHE A 28 5.63 10.28 30.93
C PHE A 28 4.27 9.57 30.82
N SER A 29 4.13 8.44 31.52
CA SER A 29 2.87 7.69 31.57
C SER A 29 1.77 8.47 32.31
N LEU A 30 2.13 9.18 33.38
CA LEU A 30 1.23 10.11 34.08
C LEU A 30 0.85 11.32 33.22
N PHE A 31 1.73 11.80 32.35
CA PHE A 31 1.42 12.88 31.42
C PHE A 31 0.48 12.43 30.28
N VAL A 32 0.66 11.19 29.79
CA VAL A 32 -0.13 10.65 28.67
C VAL A 32 -1.50 10.09 29.14
N ILE A 33 -1.57 9.52 30.34
CA ILE A 33 -2.76 8.78 30.82
C ILE A 33 -3.43 9.49 32.02
N GLY A 34 -2.70 10.33 32.76
CA GLY A 34 -3.24 11.09 33.88
C GLY A 34 -4.03 12.30 33.41
N ARG A 35 -5.32 12.33 33.72
CA ARG A 35 -6.20 13.51 33.66
C ARG A 35 -5.75 14.59 34.66
N GLY A 36 -4.60 15.22 34.43
CA GLY A 36 -4.20 16.49 35.04
C GLY A 36 -4.72 17.67 34.20
N PRO A 37 -4.98 18.84 34.81
CA PRO A 37 -5.50 20.01 34.11
C PRO A 37 -4.42 20.59 33.20
N GLY A 38 -4.30 20.04 32.00
CA GLY A 38 -3.29 20.38 31.02
C GLY A 38 -3.67 19.91 29.62
N THR A 39 -4.97 19.74 29.35
CA THR A 39 -5.46 19.66 27.98
C THR A 39 -5.38 21.06 27.38
N LEU A 40 -4.38 21.30 26.52
CA LEU A 40 -4.38 22.41 25.57
C LEU A 40 -5.48 22.16 24.54
N VAL A 41 -6.71 22.34 24.98
CA VAL A 41 -7.89 22.52 24.16
C VAL A 41 -8.06 24.03 24.05
N TRP A 42 -7.57 24.62 22.94
CA TRP A 42 -7.99 25.97 22.57
C TRP A 42 -9.37 25.87 21.90
N LEU A 43 -10.39 25.65 22.73
CA LEU A 43 -11.78 25.86 22.34
C LEU A 43 -12.34 26.92 23.29
N THR A 44 -12.63 28.09 22.70
CA THR A 44 -13.34 29.24 23.29
C THR A 44 -12.53 30.12 24.26
N GLY A 45 -11.62 30.94 23.71
CA GLY A 45 -10.98 32.04 24.45
C GLY A 45 -10.05 32.86 23.55
N ARG A 46 -9.99 34.18 23.75
CA ARG A 46 -9.16 35.09 22.94
C ARG A 46 -7.68 34.65 22.96
N PRO A 47 -6.98 34.66 21.81
CA PRO A 47 -5.58 34.28 21.76
C PRO A 47 -4.71 35.26 22.57
N PRO A 48 -3.58 34.80 23.15
CA PRO A 48 -2.63 35.66 23.85
C PRO A 48 -2.00 36.70 22.91
N SER A 49 -1.79 37.91 23.40
CA SER A 49 -1.25 39.06 22.64
C SER A 49 0.21 38.91 22.18
N TRP A 50 0.90 37.84 22.57
CA TRP A 50 2.30 37.60 22.20
C TRP A 50 2.48 36.66 21.00
N LEU A 51 1.39 36.17 20.38
CA LEU A 51 1.46 35.35 19.16
C LEU A 51 1.42 36.22 17.88
N PRO A 52 2.46 36.22 17.02
CA PRO A 52 2.58 37.15 15.90
C PRO A 52 1.76 36.77 14.63
N PHE A 53 0.85 35.79 14.70
CA PHE A 53 0.02 35.36 13.56
C PHE A 53 -1.49 35.52 13.77
N ALA A 54 -1.93 36.16 14.85
CA ALA A 54 -3.34 36.45 15.09
C ALA A 54 -3.79 37.71 14.32
N GLY A 55 -3.85 37.61 12.99
CA GLY A 55 -4.18 38.75 12.12
C GLY A 55 -4.81 38.41 10.76
N SER A 56 -5.04 37.14 10.43
CA SER A 56 -5.72 36.75 9.19
C SER A 56 -6.89 35.81 9.49
N GLY A 57 -8.09 36.31 9.21
CA GLY A 57 -9.36 35.65 9.51
C GLY A 57 -9.52 34.31 8.80
N LEU A 58 -9.73 33.27 9.59
CA LEU A 58 -10.33 32.02 9.15
C LEU A 58 -11.69 31.92 9.84
N SER A 59 -12.77 32.11 9.08
CA SER A 59 -14.12 31.85 9.56
C SER A 59 -14.39 30.34 9.44
N TRP A 60 -14.56 29.68 10.57
CA TRP A 60 -15.07 28.32 10.62
C TRP A 60 -16.58 28.37 10.77
N LEU A 61 -17.33 27.71 9.87
CA LEU A 61 -18.77 27.55 9.99
C LEU A 61 -19.11 26.84 11.32
N PRO A 62 -20.15 27.27 12.05
CA PRO A 62 -20.54 26.59 13.28
C PRO A 62 -21.22 25.25 12.98
N TYR A 63 -20.68 24.19 13.59
CA TYR A 63 -21.30 22.86 13.64
C TYR A 63 -22.47 22.90 14.63
N SER A 64 -23.68 22.59 14.17
CA SER A 64 -24.87 22.49 15.01
C SER A 64 -24.93 21.14 15.75
N GLU A 65 -25.11 21.18 17.06
CA GLU A 65 -25.27 20.01 17.93
C GLU A 65 -26.58 19.24 17.64
N PRO A 66 -26.59 17.89 17.80
CA PRO A 66 -27.82 17.11 17.75
C PRO A 66 -28.60 17.24 19.07
N ARG A 67 -29.76 17.91 19.04
CA ARG A 67 -30.69 17.93 20.19
C ARG A 67 -31.40 16.58 20.32
N LYS A 68 -31.31 16.01 21.53
CA LYS A 68 -32.20 14.97 22.07
C LYS A 68 -33.67 15.40 21.94
N ALA A 69 -34.50 14.53 21.38
CA ALA A 69 -35.95 14.72 21.27
C ALA A 69 -36.66 14.52 22.62
N PRO A 70 -37.60 15.40 23.00
CA PRO A 70 -38.70 15.06 23.90
C PRO A 70 -40.00 14.81 23.12
N ALA A 71 -40.89 14.12 23.82
CA ALA A 71 -42.10 13.47 23.33
C ALA A 71 -43.19 14.40 22.76
N ALA A 72 -44.02 13.76 21.93
CA ALA A 72 -45.25 14.19 21.27
C ALA A 72 -46.03 15.35 21.90
N ALA A 73 -46.24 16.40 21.10
CA ALA A 73 -47.35 17.34 21.26
C ALA A 73 -48.01 17.55 19.89
N VAL A 74 -49.32 17.30 19.85
CA VAL A 74 -50.22 17.54 18.72
C VAL A 74 -50.31 19.05 18.46
N VAL A 75 -50.00 19.49 17.24
CA VAL A 75 -50.20 20.88 16.80
C VAL A 75 -50.96 20.93 15.47
N LYS A 76 -51.99 21.77 15.45
CA LYS A 76 -52.89 22.07 14.34
C LYS A 76 -52.14 22.56 13.09
N GLN A 77 -52.63 22.12 11.93
CA GLN A 77 -52.21 22.51 10.60
C GLN A 77 -52.50 24.00 10.37
N GLY A 78 -51.45 24.82 10.33
CA GLY A 78 -51.46 26.23 9.97
C GLY A 78 -50.89 26.43 8.56
N ALA A 79 -51.44 27.43 7.87
CA ALA A 79 -51.26 27.78 6.46
C ALA A 79 -49.85 27.62 5.86
N SER A 80 -49.85 27.14 4.61
CA SER A 80 -48.68 27.04 3.71
C SER A 80 -48.02 28.41 3.48
N PRO A 81 -46.69 28.55 3.63
CA PRO A 81 -46.01 29.79 3.28
C PRO A 81 -45.91 29.95 1.75
N LEU A 82 -46.02 31.20 1.32
CA LEU A 82 -45.89 31.70 -0.04
C LEU A 82 -44.45 31.45 -0.56
N PRO A 83 -44.24 31.03 -1.83
CA PRO A 83 -42.91 30.77 -2.36
C PRO A 83 -42.06 32.05 -2.42
N ALA A 84 -40.80 31.92 -1.98
CA ALA A 84 -39.80 32.97 -2.07
C ALA A 84 -39.44 33.27 -3.54
N PRO A 85 -39.19 34.56 -3.89
CA PRO A 85 -38.84 34.93 -5.26
C PRO A 85 -37.48 34.33 -5.67
N ALA A 86 -37.42 33.83 -6.90
CA ALA A 86 -36.23 33.26 -7.51
C ALA A 86 -35.10 34.31 -7.63
N PRO A 87 -33.83 33.93 -7.42
CA PRO A 87 -32.69 34.84 -7.56
C PRO A 87 -32.53 35.28 -9.02
N THR A 88 -32.52 36.60 -9.23
CA THR A 88 -32.17 37.22 -10.51
C THR A 88 -30.70 36.94 -10.82
N LEU A 89 -30.44 36.17 -11.88
CA LEU A 89 -29.09 35.91 -12.39
C LEU A 89 -28.49 37.21 -12.93
N LEU A 90 -27.30 37.58 -12.44
CA LEU A 90 -26.49 38.65 -13.03
C LEU A 90 -26.04 38.24 -14.45
N PRO A 91 -25.99 39.17 -15.42
CA PRO A 91 -25.51 38.85 -16.76
C PRO A 91 -24.04 38.41 -16.72
N THR A 92 -23.76 37.27 -17.36
CA THR A 92 -22.42 36.80 -17.68
C THR A 92 -21.68 37.86 -18.50
N PRO A 93 -20.45 38.26 -18.14
CA PRO A 93 -19.67 39.20 -18.94
C PRO A 93 -19.34 38.60 -20.32
N ASP A 94 -19.49 39.43 -21.35
CA ASP A 94 -19.24 39.11 -22.75
C ASP A 94 -17.79 38.66 -22.99
N PRO A 95 -17.52 37.63 -23.82
CA PRO A 95 -16.16 37.20 -24.15
C PRO A 95 -15.41 38.32 -24.88
N GLN A 96 -14.39 38.88 -24.23
CA GLN A 96 -13.52 39.88 -24.83
C GLN A 96 -12.66 39.22 -25.93
N THR A 97 -12.87 39.63 -27.18
CA THR A 97 -12.10 39.18 -28.35
C THR A 97 -10.61 39.51 -28.18
N PRO A 98 -9.69 38.55 -28.42
CA PRO A 98 -8.25 38.81 -28.37
C PRO A 98 -7.83 39.87 -29.41
N PRO A 99 -6.85 40.75 -29.08
CA PRO A 99 -6.36 41.75 -30.02
C PRO A 99 -5.67 41.10 -31.23
N ALA A 100 -5.93 41.66 -32.42
CA ALA A 100 -5.34 41.24 -33.68
C ALA A 100 -3.81 41.34 -33.64
N ALA A 101 -3.13 40.25 -33.97
CA ALA A 101 -1.67 40.20 -34.05
C ALA A 101 -1.16 41.13 -35.17
N LEU A 102 -0.13 41.93 -34.82
CA LEU A 102 0.57 42.81 -35.76
C LEU A 102 1.32 41.99 -36.83
N PRO A 103 1.49 42.51 -38.06
CA PRO A 103 2.21 41.82 -39.12
C PRO A 103 3.70 41.69 -38.78
N VAL A 104 4.18 40.44 -38.69
CA VAL A 104 5.60 40.12 -38.52
C VAL A 104 6.30 40.24 -39.87
N VAL A 105 7.31 41.12 -39.95
CA VAL A 105 8.21 41.26 -41.11
C VAL A 105 9.12 40.02 -41.18
N PRO A 106 9.24 39.34 -42.33
CA PRO A 106 10.11 38.17 -42.46
C PRO A 106 11.59 38.57 -42.33
N ALA A 107 12.31 37.86 -41.47
CA ALA A 107 13.75 38.01 -41.29
C ALA A 107 14.53 37.52 -42.53
N PRO A 108 15.68 38.14 -42.87
CA PRO A 108 16.46 37.77 -44.05
C PRO A 108 17.00 36.35 -43.95
N THR A 109 16.83 35.60 -45.04
CA THR A 109 17.30 34.21 -45.20
C THR A 109 18.83 34.16 -45.19
N PRO A 110 19.47 33.40 -44.30
CA PRO A 110 20.92 33.27 -44.30
C PRO A 110 21.41 32.54 -45.55
N VAL A 111 22.36 33.14 -46.26
CA VAL A 111 23.03 32.55 -47.43
C VAL A 111 24.01 31.48 -46.94
N VAL A 112 23.76 30.23 -47.29
CA VAL A 112 24.62 29.08 -46.95
C VAL A 112 25.83 29.07 -47.91
N PRO A 113 27.07 29.07 -47.41
CA PRO A 113 28.25 28.98 -48.26
C PRO A 113 28.39 27.59 -48.90
N ALA A 114 28.86 27.57 -50.14
CA ALA A 114 29.05 26.36 -50.95
C ALA A 114 30.02 25.36 -50.28
N PRO A 115 29.74 24.03 -50.33
CA PRO A 115 30.58 23.04 -49.69
C PRO A 115 31.95 22.91 -50.37
N THR A 116 33.00 23.02 -49.56
CA THR A 116 34.39 22.73 -49.94
C THR A 116 34.55 21.25 -50.32
N PRO A 117 35.23 20.89 -51.43
CA PRO A 117 35.42 19.50 -51.81
C PRO A 117 36.22 18.74 -50.75
N VAL A 118 35.63 17.65 -50.24
CA VAL A 118 36.24 16.76 -49.23
C VAL A 118 37.19 15.80 -49.96
N PRO A 119 38.43 15.60 -49.47
CA PRO A 119 39.37 14.66 -50.09
C PRO A 119 38.85 13.22 -50.01
N THR A 120 38.88 12.54 -51.16
CA THR A 120 38.54 11.12 -51.31
C THR A 120 39.48 10.28 -50.47
N ARG A 121 38.98 9.64 -49.40
CA ARG A 121 39.78 8.73 -48.58
C ARG A 121 40.00 7.42 -49.33
N THR A 122 41.25 7.01 -49.43
CA THR A 122 41.66 5.68 -49.89
C THR A 122 41.01 4.60 -49.02
N ALA A 123 40.39 3.60 -49.64
CA ALA A 123 39.68 2.54 -48.94
C ALA A 123 40.65 1.69 -48.09
N THR A 124 40.45 1.70 -46.78
CA THR A 124 41.07 0.76 -45.85
C THR A 124 40.49 -0.64 -46.11
N PRO A 125 41.31 -1.71 -46.21
CA PRO A 125 40.81 -3.06 -46.43
C PRO A 125 39.86 -3.46 -45.30
N ALA A 126 38.74 -4.09 -45.69
CA ALA A 126 37.69 -4.53 -44.77
C ALA A 126 38.26 -5.59 -43.80
N PRO A 127 37.98 -5.49 -42.49
CA PRO A 127 38.42 -6.51 -41.54
C PRO A 127 37.78 -7.85 -41.85
N GLU A 128 38.58 -8.90 -41.73
CA GLU A 128 38.17 -10.30 -41.89
C GLU A 128 37.02 -10.62 -40.91
N PRO A 129 35.94 -11.30 -41.35
CA PRO A 129 34.77 -11.53 -40.51
C PRO A 129 35.12 -12.39 -39.30
N THR A 130 34.97 -11.82 -38.11
CA THR A 130 35.11 -12.54 -36.84
C THR A 130 34.12 -13.72 -36.81
N PRO A 131 34.55 -14.94 -36.47
CA PRO A 131 33.67 -16.11 -36.44
C PRO A 131 32.48 -15.88 -35.51
N ARG A 132 31.27 -16.12 -36.02
CA ARG A 132 30.02 -15.97 -35.27
C ARG A 132 30.02 -17.01 -34.13
N PRO A 133 29.78 -16.62 -32.86
CA PRO A 133 29.73 -17.57 -31.77
C PRO A 133 28.65 -18.62 -32.03
N VAL A 134 29.04 -19.90 -31.95
CA VAL A 134 28.12 -21.04 -32.01
C VAL A 134 27.27 -20.96 -30.74
N VAL A 135 25.99 -20.63 -30.89
CA VAL A 135 25.04 -20.62 -29.77
C VAL A 135 24.89 -22.05 -29.28
N GLN A 136 25.39 -22.32 -28.07
CA GLN A 136 25.16 -23.57 -27.38
C GLN A 136 23.64 -23.75 -27.20
N PRO A 137 23.06 -24.92 -27.54
CA PRO A 137 21.62 -25.12 -27.37
C PRO A 137 21.25 -24.91 -25.91
N THR A 138 20.41 -23.91 -25.66
CA THR A 138 19.79 -23.68 -24.35
C THR A 138 19.04 -24.95 -23.98
N ALA A 139 19.40 -25.56 -22.85
CA ALA A 139 18.72 -26.74 -22.34
C ALA A 139 17.21 -26.46 -22.30
N THR A 140 16.43 -27.30 -22.97
CA THR A 140 14.98 -27.27 -22.86
C THR A 140 14.63 -27.50 -21.39
N PRO A 141 13.85 -26.61 -20.74
CA PRO A 141 13.50 -26.79 -19.34
C PRO A 141 12.78 -28.14 -19.19
N THR A 142 13.34 -29.01 -18.35
CA THR A 142 12.67 -30.24 -17.93
C THR A 142 11.34 -29.84 -17.27
N PRO A 143 10.19 -30.42 -17.65
CA PRO A 143 8.92 -30.10 -16.99
C PRO A 143 9.05 -30.40 -15.50
N SER A 144 8.78 -29.37 -14.68
CA SER A 144 8.75 -29.52 -13.23
C SER A 144 7.69 -30.57 -12.85
N PRO A 145 7.97 -31.50 -11.92
CA PRO A 145 6.98 -32.47 -11.46
C PRO A 145 5.70 -31.77 -10.95
N PRO A 146 4.53 -32.44 -10.99
CA PRO A 146 3.29 -31.85 -10.50
C PRO A 146 3.45 -31.46 -9.03
N SER A 147 3.26 -30.18 -8.75
CA SER A 147 3.35 -29.60 -7.41
C SER A 147 2.33 -30.29 -6.49
N SER A 148 2.79 -30.88 -5.40
CA SER A 148 1.89 -31.39 -4.37
C SER A 148 1.21 -30.22 -3.66
N TYR A 149 -0.12 -30.21 -3.65
CA TYR A 149 -0.90 -29.27 -2.85
C TYR A 149 -0.58 -29.44 -1.37
N LEU A 150 -0.19 -28.34 -0.72
CA LEU A 150 -0.04 -28.25 0.74
C LEU A 150 -1.32 -27.75 1.39
N PHE A 151 -2.03 -26.84 0.71
CA PHE A 151 -3.30 -26.28 1.14
C PHE A 151 -4.07 -25.73 -0.07
N LYS A 152 -5.41 -25.75 -0.01
CA LYS A 152 -6.28 -25.04 -0.96
C LYS A 152 -7.60 -24.67 -0.30
N ASP A 153 -8.14 -23.54 -0.70
CA ASP A 153 -9.46 -23.08 -0.28
C ASP A 153 -10.06 -22.18 -1.37
N ASN A 154 -11.33 -22.43 -1.69
CA ASN A 154 -12.11 -21.59 -2.60
C ASN A 154 -13.32 -20.98 -1.90
N PHE A 155 -13.44 -21.13 -0.57
CA PHE A 155 -14.45 -20.48 0.29
C PHE A 155 -15.93 -20.81 0.00
N GLU A 156 -16.22 -21.57 -1.06
CA GLU A 156 -17.58 -21.95 -1.48
C GLU A 156 -18.35 -22.80 -0.45
N GLN A 157 -17.65 -23.38 0.53
CA GLN A 157 -18.27 -24.17 1.60
C GLN A 157 -18.68 -23.32 2.82
N ASP A 158 -18.22 -22.08 2.89
CA ASP A 158 -18.45 -21.19 4.02
C ASP A 158 -19.66 -20.30 3.78
N ALA A 159 -20.37 -19.94 4.85
CA ALA A 159 -21.55 -19.07 4.73
C ALA A 159 -21.16 -17.60 4.54
N VAL A 160 -21.80 -16.92 3.60
CA VAL A 160 -21.68 -15.45 3.43
C VAL A 160 -22.01 -14.73 4.74
N GLY A 161 -21.15 -13.79 5.13
CA GLY A 161 -21.19 -13.07 6.40
C GLY A 161 -20.52 -13.81 7.56
N SER A 162 -20.01 -15.03 7.37
CA SER A 162 -19.28 -15.75 8.41
C SER A 162 -17.97 -15.05 8.73
N THR A 163 -17.73 -14.77 10.01
CA THR A 163 -16.45 -14.29 10.55
C THR A 163 -15.60 -15.44 11.11
N ASN A 164 -16.10 -16.67 11.03
CA ASN A 164 -15.36 -17.88 11.35
C ASN A 164 -15.08 -18.62 10.04
N VAL A 165 -13.82 -18.57 9.59
CA VAL A 165 -13.36 -19.18 8.34
C VAL A 165 -12.53 -20.41 8.69
N PRO A 166 -13.07 -21.64 8.55
CA PRO A 166 -12.39 -22.86 8.96
C PRO A 166 -11.00 -22.99 8.34
N ASN A 167 -10.04 -23.50 9.10
CA ASN A 167 -8.64 -23.71 8.69
C ASN A 167 -7.80 -22.43 8.48
N TRP A 168 -8.42 -21.25 8.58
CA TRP A 168 -7.72 -19.97 8.58
C TRP A 168 -7.53 -19.45 10.00
N ASN A 169 -6.33 -18.96 10.29
CA ASN A 169 -6.05 -18.15 11.46
C ASN A 169 -6.17 -16.67 11.08
N LEU A 170 -7.25 -16.03 11.53
CA LEU A 170 -7.54 -14.62 11.31
C LEU A 170 -6.78 -13.79 12.36
N ASP A 171 -5.48 -13.57 12.11
CA ASP A 171 -4.52 -13.05 13.08
C ASP A 171 -4.78 -11.58 13.45
N THR A 172 -4.96 -10.72 12.45
CA THR A 172 -5.28 -9.31 12.65
C THR A 172 -6.39 -8.83 11.73
N GLY A 173 -7.11 -7.82 12.19
CA GLY A 173 -8.20 -7.18 11.48
C GLY A 173 -9.48 -8.01 11.44
N ASN A 174 -10.51 -7.43 10.84
CA ASN A 174 -11.80 -8.05 10.63
C ASN A 174 -11.80 -8.80 9.30
N TRP A 175 -12.20 -10.06 9.35
CA TRP A 175 -12.34 -10.91 8.18
C TRP A 175 -13.73 -11.53 8.15
N GLN A 176 -14.27 -11.70 6.96
CA GLN A 176 -15.51 -12.41 6.74
C GLN A 176 -15.56 -13.02 5.34
N ILE A 177 -16.49 -13.94 5.14
CA ILE A 177 -16.86 -14.40 3.80
C ILE A 177 -17.83 -13.38 3.19
N ALA A 178 -17.50 -12.88 2.00
CA ALA A 178 -18.38 -12.02 1.21
C ALA A 178 -18.82 -12.73 -0.08
N GLN A 179 -19.82 -12.17 -0.75
CA GLN A 179 -20.27 -12.60 -2.06
C GLN A 179 -19.86 -11.57 -3.10
N ASP A 180 -19.04 -11.97 -4.07
CA ASP A 180 -18.76 -11.19 -5.29
C ASP A 180 -18.51 -12.12 -6.49
N GLY A 181 -19.60 -12.56 -7.12
CA GLY A 181 -19.55 -13.65 -8.11
C GLY A 181 -19.40 -15.03 -7.46
N SER A 182 -18.33 -15.23 -6.68
CA SER A 182 -18.05 -16.39 -5.82
C SER A 182 -18.07 -16.00 -4.33
N HIS A 183 -17.95 -16.97 -3.43
CA HIS A 183 -17.61 -16.68 -2.05
C HIS A 183 -16.14 -16.29 -1.96
N VAL A 184 -15.84 -15.21 -1.24
CA VAL A 184 -14.49 -14.67 -1.14
C VAL A 184 -14.14 -14.38 0.31
N LEU A 185 -12.88 -14.61 0.68
CA LEU A 185 -12.34 -14.08 1.94
C LEU A 185 -12.14 -12.58 1.79
N TYR A 186 -12.79 -11.81 2.65
CA TYR A 186 -12.89 -10.36 2.54
C TYR A 186 -12.48 -9.68 3.85
N THR A 187 -11.71 -8.59 3.73
CA THR A 187 -11.48 -7.64 4.81
C THR A 187 -11.99 -6.24 4.42
N PRO A 188 -12.87 -5.62 5.23
CA PRO A 188 -13.28 -4.23 5.05
C PRO A 188 -12.32 -3.22 5.71
N ASP A 189 -11.30 -3.69 6.43
CA ASP A 189 -10.54 -2.85 7.35
C ASP A 189 -9.71 -1.81 6.61
N ALA A 190 -9.71 -0.59 7.14
CA ALA A 190 -8.85 0.49 6.68
C ALA A 190 -7.40 0.39 7.21
N ASN A 191 -7.10 -0.63 8.01
CA ASN A 191 -5.75 -0.96 8.48
C ASN A 191 -5.37 -2.35 7.99
N TRP A 192 -4.08 -2.68 7.99
CA TRP A 192 -3.56 -4.00 7.66
C TRP A 192 -4.20 -5.13 8.48
N ALA A 193 -4.91 -6.01 7.78
CA ALA A 193 -5.49 -7.25 8.29
C ALA A 193 -4.72 -8.45 7.72
N VAL A 194 -4.41 -9.45 8.54
CA VAL A 194 -3.64 -10.64 8.17
C VAL A 194 -4.45 -11.89 8.46
N ALA A 195 -4.52 -12.79 7.48
CA ALA A 195 -5.11 -14.12 7.63
C ALA A 195 -4.12 -15.18 7.12
N THR A 196 -3.88 -16.22 7.91
CA THR A 196 -2.82 -17.22 7.68
C THR A 196 -3.35 -18.64 7.68
N VAL A 197 -2.63 -19.54 7.01
CA VAL A 197 -2.94 -20.97 6.91
C VAL A 197 -1.68 -21.81 7.01
N GLY A 198 -1.86 -23.12 7.21
CA GLY A 198 -0.78 -24.09 7.07
C GLY A 198 0.15 -24.15 8.27
N SER A 199 1.44 -24.39 8.01
CA SER A 199 2.44 -24.67 9.02
C SER A 199 3.59 -23.65 8.99
N GLY A 200 4.09 -23.27 10.16
CA GLY A 200 5.29 -22.44 10.31
C GLY A 200 6.58 -23.10 9.77
N GLY A 201 6.56 -24.39 9.44
CA GLY A 201 7.73 -25.10 8.89
C GLY A 201 7.90 -25.01 7.37
N TRP A 202 7.00 -24.34 6.64
CA TRP A 202 7.09 -24.26 5.17
C TRP A 202 8.21 -23.31 4.72
N THR A 203 9.10 -23.79 3.84
CA THR A 203 10.33 -23.08 3.42
C THR A 203 10.28 -22.66 1.96
N ASN A 204 10.07 -23.62 1.05
CA ASN A 204 9.99 -23.44 -0.39
C ASN A 204 8.56 -23.72 -0.85
N ILE A 205 7.83 -22.66 -1.17
CA ILE A 205 6.41 -22.74 -1.51
C ILE A 205 6.06 -21.77 -2.63
N LYS A 206 4.98 -22.10 -3.33
CA LYS A 206 4.24 -21.19 -4.17
C LYS A 206 2.85 -20.99 -3.59
N VAL A 207 2.51 -19.75 -3.32
CA VAL A 207 1.17 -19.29 -2.94
C VAL A 207 0.53 -18.64 -4.17
N SER A 208 -0.72 -18.96 -4.45
CA SER A 208 -1.49 -18.29 -5.50
C SER A 208 -2.93 -18.07 -5.07
N ALA A 209 -3.54 -16.97 -5.52
CA ALA A 209 -4.95 -16.69 -5.33
C ALA A 209 -5.45 -15.75 -6.44
N THR A 210 -6.75 -15.72 -6.65
CA THR A 210 -7.40 -14.60 -7.32
C THR A 210 -7.68 -13.50 -6.31
N VAL A 211 -7.31 -12.26 -6.63
CA VAL A 211 -7.44 -11.12 -5.72
C VAL A 211 -8.15 -9.95 -6.37
N LYS A 212 -8.84 -9.17 -5.55
CA LYS A 212 -9.41 -7.87 -5.94
C LYS A 212 -9.13 -6.85 -4.83
N ALA A 213 -8.80 -5.63 -5.23
CA ALA A 213 -8.52 -4.53 -4.32
C ALA A 213 -9.38 -3.32 -4.70
N ALA A 214 -9.85 -2.54 -3.73
CA ALA A 214 -10.57 -1.29 -4.05
C ALA A 214 -9.63 -0.22 -4.63
N SER A 215 -10.17 0.67 -5.46
CA SER A 215 -9.38 1.58 -6.31
C SER A 215 -8.61 2.68 -5.58
N THR A 216 -9.07 3.13 -4.42
CA THR A 216 -8.51 4.33 -3.77
C THR A 216 -7.64 4.02 -2.56
N THR A 217 -7.83 2.86 -1.93
CA THR A 217 -7.19 2.49 -0.68
C THR A 217 -6.82 1.00 -0.63
N GLY A 218 -7.23 0.22 -1.63
CA GLY A 218 -7.15 -1.23 -1.62
C GLY A 218 -5.76 -1.76 -1.79
N HIS A 219 -5.45 -2.73 -0.95
CA HIS A 219 -4.28 -3.56 -1.03
C HIS A 219 -4.71 -5.01 -0.89
N ALA A 220 -4.31 -5.85 -1.83
CA ALA A 220 -4.57 -7.29 -1.77
C ALA A 220 -3.29 -8.04 -2.10
N ARG A 221 -2.70 -8.68 -1.08
CA ARG A 221 -1.38 -9.32 -1.19
C ARG A 221 -1.38 -10.74 -0.63
N LEU A 222 -0.57 -11.58 -1.24
CA LEU A 222 -0.21 -12.89 -0.75
C LEU A 222 0.96 -12.76 0.22
N ILE A 223 0.98 -13.57 1.28
CA ILE A 223 2.09 -13.60 2.23
C ILE A 223 2.73 -14.99 2.30
N THR A 224 4.02 -15.01 2.61
CA THR A 224 4.80 -16.21 2.87
C THR A 224 5.72 -15.99 4.06
N ARG A 225 6.19 -17.10 4.65
CA ARG A 225 7.15 -17.08 5.76
C ARG A 225 6.68 -16.28 6.97
N TYR A 226 5.37 -16.30 7.21
CA TYR A 226 4.79 -15.65 8.38
C TYR A 226 5.16 -16.43 9.66
N SER A 227 5.83 -15.77 10.60
CA SER A 227 6.30 -16.39 11.85
C SER A 227 5.57 -15.93 13.12
N GLY A 228 4.53 -15.11 12.99
CA GLY A 228 3.88 -14.45 14.12
C GLY A 228 4.38 -13.03 14.33
N GLY A 229 3.58 -12.16 14.96
CA GLY A 229 4.02 -10.84 15.39
C GLY A 229 4.27 -9.83 14.27
N GLY A 230 3.87 -10.13 13.03
CA GLY A 230 3.99 -9.23 11.87
C GLY A 230 5.25 -9.44 11.01
N ASP A 231 6.03 -10.49 11.25
CA ASP A 231 7.20 -10.82 10.43
C ASP A 231 6.82 -11.73 9.25
N PHE A 232 6.93 -11.24 8.00
CA PHE A 232 6.62 -11.98 6.77
C PHE A 232 7.11 -11.27 5.50
N TYR A 233 7.08 -11.99 4.36
CA TYR A 233 7.14 -11.35 3.04
C TYR A 233 5.74 -11.22 2.44
N ALA A 234 5.48 -10.13 1.75
CA ALA A 234 4.22 -9.90 1.05
C ALA A 234 4.45 -9.47 -0.41
N CYS A 235 3.57 -9.95 -1.30
CA CYS A 235 3.48 -9.41 -2.65
C CYS A 235 2.02 -9.28 -3.08
N GLY A 236 1.68 -8.18 -3.74
CA GLY A 236 0.42 -8.12 -4.47
C GLY A 236 0.17 -6.78 -5.12
N ILE A 237 -1.12 -6.49 -5.31
CA ILE A 237 -1.57 -5.29 -5.99
C ILE A 237 -1.87 -4.19 -4.98
N ASP A 238 -1.39 -3.00 -5.29
CA ASP A 238 -1.62 -1.78 -4.53
C ASP A 238 -2.50 -0.82 -5.31
N HIS A 239 -3.41 -0.14 -4.60
CA HIS A 239 -4.12 1.01 -5.12
C HIS A 239 -3.13 1.99 -5.78
N GLY A 240 -3.51 2.53 -6.94
CA GLY A 240 -2.59 3.29 -7.79
C GLY A 240 -1.98 2.49 -8.96
N GLY A 241 -2.26 1.18 -9.05
CA GLY A 241 -1.95 0.41 -10.25
C GLY A 241 -0.51 -0.10 -10.28
N PHE A 242 -0.08 -0.71 -9.18
CA PHE A 242 1.26 -1.28 -9.06
C PHE A 242 1.20 -2.71 -8.52
N LEU A 243 2.05 -3.57 -9.06
CA LEU A 243 2.51 -4.78 -8.38
C LEU A 243 3.67 -4.37 -7.48
N THR A 244 3.65 -4.82 -6.22
CA THR A 244 4.67 -4.46 -5.22
C THR A 244 5.10 -5.68 -4.39
N MET A 245 6.30 -5.61 -3.82
CA MET A 245 6.91 -6.65 -3.00
C MET A 245 7.48 -6.02 -1.73
N TRP A 246 7.28 -6.67 -0.58
CA TRP A 246 7.58 -6.11 0.73
C TRP A 246 8.17 -7.15 1.67
N GLU A 247 9.12 -6.71 2.47
CA GLU A 247 9.51 -7.33 3.73
C GLU A 247 8.80 -6.58 4.85
N VAL A 248 8.15 -7.31 5.76
CA VAL A 248 7.47 -6.74 6.91
C VAL A 248 8.13 -7.30 8.16
N SER A 249 8.68 -6.42 9.00
CA SER A 249 9.17 -6.77 10.33
C SER A 249 8.39 -6.06 11.42
N GLY A 250 7.57 -6.82 12.14
CA GLY A 250 6.56 -6.28 13.05
C GLY A 250 5.53 -5.41 12.32
N SER A 251 5.66 -4.09 12.47
CA SER A 251 4.81 -3.11 11.77
C SER A 251 5.59 -2.28 10.73
N ASN A 252 6.88 -2.57 10.54
CA ASN A 252 7.73 -1.84 9.62
C ASN A 252 7.70 -2.51 8.26
N TRP A 253 7.21 -1.77 7.26
CA TRP A 253 7.15 -2.21 5.87
C TRP A 253 8.35 -1.67 5.10
N THR A 254 9.15 -2.56 4.54
CA THR A 254 10.29 -2.22 3.69
C THR A 254 10.03 -2.74 2.29
N GLN A 255 9.94 -1.82 1.33
CA GLN A 255 9.71 -2.20 -0.06
C GLN A 255 10.94 -2.90 -0.62
N MET A 256 10.73 -3.99 -1.34
CA MET A 256 11.78 -4.73 -2.04
C MET A 256 11.58 -4.63 -3.56
N GLY A 257 12.62 -4.18 -4.25
CA GLY A 257 12.57 -3.97 -5.70
C GLY A 257 11.72 -2.77 -6.13
N ASP A 258 11.73 -2.50 -7.41
CA ASP A 258 10.97 -1.40 -8.01
C ASP A 258 9.50 -1.79 -8.19
N ASN A 259 8.60 -0.81 -8.02
CA ASN A 259 7.19 -0.99 -8.34
C ASN A 259 7.03 -1.28 -9.84
N VAL A 260 6.28 -2.32 -10.17
CA VAL A 260 5.96 -2.62 -11.56
C VAL A 260 4.58 -2.06 -11.84
N SER A 261 4.49 -1.09 -12.76
CA SER A 261 3.21 -0.53 -13.17
C SER A 261 2.32 -1.63 -13.74
N TRP A 262 1.14 -1.74 -13.17
CA TRP A 262 0.15 -2.72 -13.55
C TRP A 262 -1.25 -2.15 -13.27
N ALA A 263 -1.82 -1.53 -14.30
CA ALA A 263 -3.08 -0.80 -14.19
C ALA A 263 -4.25 -1.78 -14.04
N PHE A 264 -4.70 -1.99 -12.80
CA PHE A 264 -5.84 -2.82 -12.49
C PHE A 264 -7.14 -1.98 -12.45
N ASN A 265 -8.24 -2.58 -12.90
CA ASN A 265 -9.60 -2.14 -12.64
C ASN A 265 -10.09 -2.73 -11.30
N PRO A 266 -10.58 -1.93 -10.34
CA PRO A 266 -11.07 -2.38 -9.03
C PRO A 266 -12.29 -3.31 -9.08
N ALA A 267 -12.97 -3.41 -10.22
CA ALA A 267 -14.12 -4.27 -10.41
C ALA A 267 -13.76 -5.72 -10.81
N ASN A 268 -12.48 -6.00 -11.06
CA ASN A 268 -12.05 -7.28 -11.61
C ASN A 268 -11.13 -8.03 -10.65
N PHE A 269 -11.23 -9.36 -10.65
CA PHE A 269 -10.26 -10.25 -10.02
C PHE A 269 -9.04 -10.50 -10.91
N TYR A 270 -7.90 -10.69 -10.26
CA TYR A 270 -6.61 -10.95 -10.90
C TYR A 270 -5.89 -12.12 -10.27
N SER A 271 -5.18 -12.90 -11.07
CA SER A 271 -4.44 -14.06 -10.57
C SER A 271 -3.03 -13.66 -10.13
N LEU A 272 -2.77 -13.72 -8.83
CA LEU A 272 -1.46 -13.55 -8.23
C LEU A 272 -0.79 -14.90 -7.96
N SER A 273 0.54 -14.90 -8.10
CA SER A 273 1.38 -16.03 -7.73
C SER A 273 2.66 -15.53 -7.09
N PHE A 274 2.91 -15.95 -5.85
CA PHE A 274 4.09 -15.63 -5.07
C PHE A 274 4.87 -16.91 -4.75
N THR A 275 6.04 -17.08 -5.35
CA THR A 275 6.92 -18.23 -5.20
C THR A 275 8.17 -17.83 -4.43
N VAL A 276 8.53 -18.63 -3.43
CA VAL A 276 9.72 -18.41 -2.62
C VAL A 276 10.53 -19.70 -2.56
N ILE A 277 11.80 -19.64 -2.96
CA ILE A 277 12.74 -20.78 -2.97
C ILE A 277 14.09 -20.30 -2.43
N GLY A 278 14.52 -20.80 -1.28
CA GLY A 278 15.73 -20.31 -0.62
C GLY A 278 15.63 -18.81 -0.33
N SER A 279 16.56 -17.99 -0.82
CA SER A 279 16.46 -16.53 -0.70
C SER A 279 15.75 -15.85 -1.88
N SER A 280 15.31 -16.59 -2.90
CA SER A 280 14.69 -16.03 -4.10
C SER A 280 13.19 -15.85 -3.90
N LEU A 281 12.70 -14.65 -4.18
CA LEU A 281 11.29 -14.27 -4.09
C LEU A 281 10.80 -13.80 -5.46
N SER A 282 9.76 -14.46 -5.95
CA SER A 282 9.20 -14.29 -7.29
C SER A 282 7.71 -14.00 -7.19
N CYS A 283 7.26 -12.85 -7.66
CA CYS A 283 5.84 -12.56 -7.73
C CYS A 283 5.39 -12.20 -9.14
N THR A 284 4.23 -12.71 -9.54
CA THR A 284 3.64 -12.46 -10.85
C THR A 284 2.15 -12.19 -10.74
N VAL A 285 1.65 -11.34 -11.63
CA VAL A 285 0.22 -11.04 -11.78
C VAL A 285 -0.23 -11.27 -13.22
N THR A 286 -1.42 -11.82 -13.37
CA THR A 286 -2.06 -12.05 -14.68
C THR A 286 -3.53 -11.65 -14.62
N ASP A 287 -4.03 -11.16 -15.76
CA ASP A 287 -5.43 -10.86 -15.99
C ASP A 287 -6.14 -12.10 -16.58
N PRO A 288 -7.16 -12.66 -15.91
CA PRO A 288 -7.91 -13.81 -16.43
C PRO A 288 -8.53 -13.58 -17.81
N SER A 289 -8.84 -12.33 -18.17
CA SER A 289 -9.36 -11.99 -19.50
C SER A 289 -8.27 -11.98 -20.59
N GLY A 290 -7.00 -11.93 -20.18
CA GLY A 290 -5.85 -11.81 -21.07
C GLY A 290 -5.70 -10.42 -21.72
N ALA A 291 -6.50 -9.43 -21.32
CA ALA A 291 -6.43 -8.09 -21.89
C ALA A 291 -5.18 -7.32 -21.43
N LEU A 292 -4.70 -7.58 -20.21
CA LEU A 292 -3.45 -7.04 -19.69
C LEU A 292 -2.28 -8.01 -19.87
N GLN A 293 -1.11 -7.46 -20.21
CA GLN A 293 0.12 -8.25 -20.23
C GLN A 293 0.50 -8.71 -18.81
N PRO A 294 1.02 -9.94 -18.65
CA PRO A 294 1.58 -10.39 -17.39
C PRO A 294 2.70 -9.47 -16.90
N ALA A 295 2.78 -9.28 -15.59
CA ALA A 295 3.85 -8.54 -14.93
C ALA A 295 4.44 -9.34 -13.78
N GLY A 296 5.68 -9.03 -13.38
CA GLY A 296 6.32 -9.71 -12.28
C GLY A 296 7.51 -8.97 -11.68
N ILE A 297 7.80 -9.31 -10.41
CA ILE A 297 8.90 -8.80 -9.60
C ILE A 297 9.73 -9.99 -9.13
N GLN A 298 11.06 -9.85 -9.16
CA GLN A 298 12.01 -10.82 -8.67
C GLN A 298 13.01 -10.12 -7.76
N VAL A 299 13.17 -10.61 -6.53
CA VAL A 299 14.14 -10.08 -5.56
C VAL A 299 14.82 -11.23 -4.82
N SER A 300 15.89 -10.91 -4.07
CA SER A 300 16.53 -11.87 -3.16
C SER A 300 16.59 -11.29 -1.75
N ASN A 301 16.08 -12.03 -0.76
CA ASN A 301 16.13 -11.70 0.66
C ASN A 301 16.13 -13.01 1.47
N ALA A 302 16.89 -13.06 2.58
CA ALA A 302 17.07 -14.26 3.41
C ALA A 302 16.69 -14.05 4.91
N ASP A 303 16.08 -12.93 5.25
CA ASP A 303 15.73 -12.55 6.63
C ASP A 303 14.71 -13.51 7.25
N TYR A 304 13.75 -13.99 6.45
CA TYR A 304 12.83 -15.06 6.83
C TYR A 304 13.11 -16.31 6.00
N THR A 305 13.11 -17.49 6.64
CA THR A 305 13.46 -18.76 5.96
C THR A 305 12.34 -19.79 5.95
N ASN A 306 11.38 -19.66 6.87
CA ASN A 306 10.21 -20.52 6.98
C ASN A 306 9.04 -19.75 7.59
N GLY A 307 7.83 -20.27 7.42
CA GLY A 307 6.64 -19.75 8.09
C GLY A 307 5.35 -20.12 7.37
N HIS A 308 4.24 -19.69 7.95
CA HIS A 308 2.91 -19.85 7.38
C HIS A 308 2.77 -19.09 6.05
N ALA A 309 1.77 -19.47 5.27
CA ALA A 309 1.31 -18.71 4.11
C ALA A 309 -0.01 -18.02 4.43
N GLY A 310 -0.45 -17.11 3.58
CA GLY A 310 -1.76 -16.48 3.75
C GLY A 310 -1.98 -15.28 2.85
N VAL A 311 -2.77 -14.35 3.36
CA VAL A 311 -3.09 -13.08 2.72
C VAL A 311 -2.99 -11.92 3.70
N VAL A 312 -2.72 -10.74 3.15
CA VAL A 312 -2.79 -9.46 3.87
C VAL A 312 -3.56 -8.46 3.02
N GLY A 313 -4.50 -7.77 3.64
CA GLY A 313 -5.35 -6.78 2.98
C GLY A 313 -5.50 -5.49 3.79
N GLU A 314 -5.78 -4.40 3.10
CA GLU A 314 -6.12 -3.09 3.68
C GLU A 314 -7.00 -2.34 2.67
N GLY A 315 -7.95 -1.57 3.15
CA GLY A 315 -8.75 -0.66 2.33
C GLY A 315 -9.59 -1.37 1.26
N PRO A 316 -10.59 -2.16 1.67
CA PRO A 316 -11.07 -3.38 1.02
C PRO A 316 -10.10 -4.24 0.20
N GLY A 317 -9.94 -5.50 0.63
CA GLY A 317 -9.26 -6.56 -0.12
C GLY A 317 -10.06 -7.86 -0.12
N GLU A 318 -10.11 -8.52 -1.28
CA GLU A 318 -10.86 -9.77 -1.50
C GLU A 318 -9.93 -10.84 -2.11
N PHE A 319 -10.11 -12.07 -1.66
CA PHE A 319 -9.27 -13.21 -2.01
C PHE A 319 -10.14 -14.44 -2.28
N ASP A 320 -9.83 -15.16 -3.35
CA ASP A 320 -10.51 -16.38 -3.77
C ASP A 320 -9.50 -17.37 -4.39
N ASN A 321 -9.88 -18.65 -4.52
CA ASN A 321 -9.09 -19.71 -5.14
C ASN A 321 -7.66 -19.79 -4.59
N PHE A 322 -7.54 -19.68 -3.26
CA PHE A 322 -6.27 -19.68 -2.57
C PHE A 322 -5.64 -21.08 -2.59
N VAL A 323 -4.36 -21.15 -2.96
CA VAL A 323 -3.64 -22.40 -3.15
C VAL A 323 -2.21 -22.24 -2.64
N VAL A 324 -1.72 -23.25 -1.93
CA VAL A 324 -0.31 -23.40 -1.57
C VAL A 324 0.22 -24.73 -2.10
N THR A 325 1.37 -24.68 -2.76
CA THR A 325 2.07 -25.84 -3.29
C THR A 325 3.54 -25.83 -2.87
N ALA A 326 4.16 -27.00 -2.80
CA ALA A 326 5.61 -27.09 -2.70
C ALA A 326 6.25 -26.57 -4.00
N ALA A 327 7.37 -25.83 -3.87
CA ALA A 327 8.11 -25.23 -4.98
C ALA A 327 9.55 -25.74 -5.04
#